data_AF-A0A3B9PRQ3-F1
#
_entry.id   AF-A0A3B9PRQ3-F1
#
_cell.length_a   1.000
_cell.length_b   1.000
_cell.length_c   1.000
_cell.angle_alpha   90.00
_cell.angle_beta   90.00
_cell.angle_gamma   90.00
#
_symmetry.space_group_name_H-M   'P 1'
#
loop_
_entity.id
_entity.type
_entity.pdbx_description
1 polymer ?
#
loop_
_entity_poly.entity_id
_entity_poly.type
_entity_poly.pdbx_seq_one_letter_code
_entity_poly.pdbx_strand_id
1 'polypeptide(L)'
;MLLFMSKSFLFFTVLTAFFFRFSHGETALFNGKDLNGWQAQDMSYWSVVDGAIVGTAGEKKIKGNQFLWHKREVGDFHLSLSVRQVPFAANAGIQFRSQPRAGGSAF
;
A
#
# COMPACT_ATOMS: atom_id res chain seq x y z
N MET A 1 -6.78 48.55 -61.20
CA MET A 1 -6.61 48.64 -59.73
C MET A 1 -7.33 47.43 -59.12
N LEU A 2 -6.52 46.50 -58.60
CA LEU A 2 -6.76 45.29 -57.77
C LEU A 2 -7.89 44.28 -58.10
N LEU A 3 -7.46 43.05 -58.42
CA LEU A 3 -8.15 41.78 -58.12
C LEU A 3 -7.89 41.39 -56.64
N PHE A 4 -8.92 40.95 -55.91
CA PHE A 4 -8.76 40.28 -54.61
C PHE A 4 -9.01 38.77 -54.75
N MET A 5 -7.97 37.98 -54.55
CA MET A 5 -8.03 36.53 -54.34
C MET A 5 -8.24 36.26 -52.85
N SER A 6 -9.36 35.66 -52.46
CA SER A 6 -9.56 35.18 -51.08
C SER A 6 -8.83 33.86 -50.89
N LYS A 7 -7.83 33.82 -50.01
CA LYS A 7 -7.13 32.59 -49.62
C LYS A 7 -7.98 31.84 -48.59
N SER A 8 -8.47 30.66 -48.96
CA SER A 8 -9.12 29.73 -48.02
C SER A 8 -8.07 29.10 -47.09
N PHE A 9 -8.21 29.29 -45.78
CA PHE A 9 -7.44 28.55 -44.78
C PHE A 9 -8.19 27.27 -44.40
N LEU A 10 -7.62 26.10 -44.69
CA LEU A 10 -8.09 24.84 -44.12
C LEU A 10 -7.55 24.71 -42.68
N PHE A 11 -8.45 24.64 -41.70
CA PHE A 11 -8.12 24.30 -40.32
C PHE A 11 -8.07 22.76 -40.18
N PHE A 12 -6.86 22.19 -40.11
CA PHE A 12 -6.68 20.78 -39.78
C PHE A 12 -6.68 20.64 -38.25
N THR A 13 -7.82 20.25 -37.67
CA THR A 13 -7.88 19.96 -36.24
C THR A 13 -7.26 18.58 -36.02
N VAL A 14 -6.05 18.53 -35.48
CA VAL A 14 -5.45 17.28 -35.00
C VAL A 14 -6.14 16.92 -33.70
N LEU A 15 -7.04 15.94 -33.75
CA LEU A 15 -7.66 15.37 -32.56
C LEU A 15 -6.66 14.42 -31.89
N THR A 16 -5.80 14.95 -31.02
CA THR A 16 -4.95 14.12 -30.16
C THR A 16 -5.85 13.43 -29.14
N ALA A 17 -6.08 12.13 -29.33
CA ALA A 17 -6.66 11.29 -28.30
C ALA A 17 -5.69 11.23 -27.10
N PHE A 18 -5.99 11.99 -26.04
CA PHE A 18 -5.34 11.81 -24.75
C PHE A 18 -5.80 10.47 -24.18
N PHE A 19 -5.04 9.43 -24.43
CA PHE A 19 -5.14 8.20 -23.66
C PHE A 19 -4.66 8.48 -22.25
N PHE A 20 -5.59 8.80 -21.34
CA PHE A 20 -5.31 8.73 -19.91
C PHE A 20 -5.00 7.27 -19.58
N ARG A 21 -3.71 6.95 -19.46
CA ARG A 21 -3.33 5.73 -18.76
C ARG A 21 -3.59 5.97 -17.28
N PHE A 22 -4.61 5.31 -16.75
CA PHE A 22 -4.66 5.03 -15.33
C PHE A 22 -3.47 4.13 -15.00
N SER A 23 -2.32 4.72 -14.64
CA SER A 23 -1.42 3.97 -13.77
C SER A 23 -2.15 3.90 -12.43
N HIS A 24 -2.58 2.69 -12.05
CA HIS A 24 -2.82 2.45 -10.64
C HIS A 24 -1.44 2.63 -10.01
N GLY A 25 -1.16 3.81 -9.46
CA GLY A 25 0.11 4.08 -8.81
C GLY A 25 0.22 3.11 -7.64
N GLU A 26 0.90 1.98 -7.85
CA GLU A 26 1.22 1.02 -6.81
C GLU A 26 2.08 1.74 -5.77
N THR A 27 1.41 2.32 -4.78
CA THR A 27 2.11 2.95 -3.68
C THR A 27 2.52 1.84 -2.73
N ALA A 28 3.80 1.48 -2.76
CA ALA A 28 4.36 0.50 -1.85
C ALA A 28 4.05 0.90 -0.40
N LEU A 29 3.37 0.03 0.34
CA LEU A 29 3.06 0.24 1.76
C LEU A 29 4.29 -0.02 2.65
N PHE A 30 5.22 -0.84 2.16
CA PHE A 30 6.47 -1.17 2.84
C PHE A 30 7.66 -0.80 1.96
N ASN A 31 8.66 -0.19 2.57
CA ASN A 31 9.85 0.32 1.86
C ASN A 31 10.96 -0.73 1.67
N GLY A 32 10.76 -1.97 2.14
CA GLY A 32 11.74 -3.05 2.03
C GLY A 32 12.90 -2.99 3.03
N LYS A 33 12.94 -2.00 3.92
CA LYS A 33 14.14 -1.69 4.73
C LYS A 33 13.86 -1.58 6.22
N ASP A 34 12.77 -0.90 6.58
CA ASP A 34 12.46 -0.59 7.97
C ASP A 34 10.96 -0.46 8.21
N LEU A 35 10.58 -0.30 9.48
CA LEU A 35 9.19 -0.17 9.91
C LEU A 35 8.71 1.30 9.89
N ASN A 36 9.32 2.20 9.12
CA ASN A 36 8.83 3.55 8.98
C ASN A 36 7.40 3.55 8.41
N GLY A 37 6.50 4.27 9.08
CA GLY A 37 5.08 4.27 8.76
C GLY A 37 4.26 3.17 9.45
N TRP A 38 4.91 2.23 10.15
CA TRP A 38 4.25 1.17 10.90
C TRP A 38 4.30 1.44 12.42
N GLN A 39 3.35 0.86 13.15
CA GLN A 39 3.22 0.96 14.60
C GLN A 39 2.68 -0.35 15.18
N ALA A 40 3.07 -0.64 16.42
CA ALA A 40 2.55 -1.73 17.23
C ALA A 40 2.44 -1.27 18.69
N GLN A 41 1.65 -1.99 19.49
CA GLN A 41 1.66 -1.79 20.94
C GLN A 41 3.02 -2.15 21.55
N ASP A 42 3.61 -3.24 21.06
CA ASP A 42 4.95 -3.69 21.42
C ASP A 42 5.73 -3.98 20.13
N MET A 43 6.68 -3.09 19.82
CA MET A 43 7.53 -3.21 18.63
C MET A 43 8.53 -4.38 18.73
N SER A 44 8.75 -4.96 19.92
CA SER A 44 9.72 -6.06 20.07
C SER A 44 9.33 -7.35 19.35
N TYR A 45 8.06 -7.48 18.96
CA TYR A 45 7.57 -8.60 18.13
C TYR A 45 7.83 -8.41 16.64
N TRP A 46 8.26 -7.21 16.21
CA TRP A 46 8.28 -6.83 14.79
C TRP A 46 9.65 -6.32 14.37
N SER A 47 10.17 -6.90 13.30
CA SER A 47 11.44 -6.50 12.70
C SER A 47 11.38 -6.58 11.18
N VAL A 48 12.45 -6.11 10.52
CA VAL A 48 12.69 -6.37 9.11
C VAL A 48 13.88 -7.31 8.99
N VAL A 49 13.68 -8.44 8.31
CA VAL A 49 14.71 -9.45 8.04
C VAL A 49 14.65 -9.79 6.56
N ASP A 50 15.78 -9.72 5.87
CA ASP A 50 15.92 -10.03 4.43
C ASP A 50 14.87 -9.33 3.55
N GLY A 51 14.57 -8.07 3.87
CA GLY A 51 13.60 -7.26 3.12
C GLY A 51 12.15 -7.68 3.30
N ALA A 52 11.82 -8.43 4.36
CA ALA A 52 10.46 -8.78 4.75
C ALA A 52 10.16 -8.31 6.17
N ILE A 53 8.92 -7.89 6.42
CA ILE A 53 8.43 -7.68 7.78
C ILE A 53 8.25 -9.06 8.43
N VAL A 54 8.86 -9.25 9.61
CA VAL A 54 8.79 -10.50 10.37
C VAL A 54 8.14 -10.24 11.72
N GLY A 55 7.05 -10.96 11.99
CA GLY A 55 6.40 -11.02 13.29
C GLY A 55 6.80 -12.29 14.03
N THR A 56 7.40 -12.17 15.22
CA THR A 56 7.82 -13.32 16.03
C THR A 56 7.90 -13.00 17.52
N ALA A 57 7.68 -14.00 18.37
CA ALA A 57 7.95 -13.92 19.82
C ALA A 57 9.25 -14.66 20.20
N GLY A 58 9.99 -15.16 19.21
CA GLY A 58 11.02 -16.17 19.43
C GLY A 58 10.41 -17.41 20.10
N GLU A 59 11.01 -17.85 21.20
CA GLU A 59 10.54 -19.00 21.99
C GLU A 59 9.46 -18.61 23.02
N LYS A 60 9.14 -17.33 23.16
CA LYS A 60 8.20 -16.85 24.19
C LYS A 60 6.76 -17.15 23.78
N LYS A 61 5.93 -17.48 24.77
CA LYS A 61 4.48 -17.59 24.59
C LYS A 61 3.87 -16.19 24.38
N ILE A 62 3.09 -16.05 23.32
CA ILE A 62 2.30 -14.85 23.04
C ILE A 62 1.08 -14.85 23.97
N LYS A 63 0.98 -13.85 24.85
CA LYS A 63 -0.13 -13.75 25.83
C LYS A 63 -1.42 -13.18 25.26
N GLY A 64 -1.36 -12.57 24.08
CA GLY A 64 -2.47 -11.94 23.37
C GLY A 64 -1.99 -11.38 22.04
N ASN A 65 -2.93 -10.98 21.19
CA ASN A 65 -2.62 -10.51 19.83
C ASN A 65 -1.59 -9.37 19.86
N GLN A 66 -0.58 -9.48 19.00
CA GLN A 66 0.40 -8.45 18.75
C GLN A 66 0.21 -8.02 17.31
N PHE A 67 -0.39 -6.86 17.09
CA PHE A 67 -0.66 -6.34 15.76
C PHE A 67 0.40 -5.32 15.35
N LEU A 68 0.72 -5.30 14.07
CA LEU A 68 1.41 -4.21 13.38
C LEU A 68 0.42 -3.55 12.44
N TRP A 69 0.31 -2.23 12.49
CA TRP A 69 -0.57 -1.46 11.62
C TRP A 69 0.17 -0.29 10.99
N HIS A 70 -0.25 0.09 9.79
CA HIS A 70 0.30 1.25 9.09
C HIS A 70 -0.45 2.52 9.54
N LYS A 71 0.27 3.65 9.67
CA LYS A 71 -0.30 4.95 10.11
C LYS A 71 -1.25 5.59 9.09
N ARG A 72 -1.23 5.11 7.85
CA ARG A 72 -2.03 5.65 6.75
C ARG A 72 -3.44 5.08 6.81
N GLU A 73 -4.42 5.98 6.85
CA GLU A 73 -5.80 5.64 6.58
C GLU A 73 -6.01 5.41 5.08
N VAL A 74 -6.75 4.37 4.73
CA VAL A 74 -7.00 3.98 3.34
C VAL A 74 -8.51 3.88 3.08
N GLY A 75 -8.92 4.39 1.92
CA GLY A 75 -10.26 4.16 1.37
C GLY A 75 -10.33 2.83 0.63
N ASP A 76 -10.85 2.83 -0.59
CA ASP A 76 -10.90 1.62 -1.41
C ASP A 76 -9.53 1.33 -2.00
N PHE A 77 -9.13 0.05 -1.96
CA PHE A 77 -7.81 -0.37 -2.38
C PHE A 77 -7.83 -1.78 -2.97
N HIS A 78 -6.80 -2.06 -3.76
CA HIS A 78 -6.40 -3.42 -4.11
C HIS A 78 -5.07 -3.70 -3.38
N LEU A 79 -5.03 -4.76 -2.56
CA LEU A 79 -3.84 -5.13 -1.80
C LEU A 79 -3.22 -6.37 -2.43
N SER A 80 -1.95 -6.26 -2.80
CA SER A 80 -1.11 -7.38 -3.23
C SER A 80 0.03 -7.54 -2.24
N LEU A 81 0.24 -8.76 -1.73
CA LEU A 81 1.35 -9.10 -0.86
C LEU A 81 1.66 -10.61 -0.91
N SER A 82 2.85 -10.95 -0.45
CA SER A 82 3.28 -12.33 -0.19
C SER A 82 3.35 -12.57 1.31
N VAL A 83 2.84 -13.72 1.78
CA VAL A 83 2.87 -14.11 3.19
C VAL A 83 3.54 -15.47 3.33
N ARG A 84 4.31 -15.64 4.41
CA ARG A 84 4.93 -16.92 4.78
C ARG A 84 4.80 -17.13 6.28
N GLN A 85 4.50 -18.36 6.69
CA GLN A 85 4.54 -18.78 8.09
C GLN A 85 5.60 -19.85 8.29
N VAL A 86 6.38 -19.75 9.37
CA VAL A 86 7.45 -20.68 9.71
C VAL A 86 7.43 -20.92 11.23
N PRO A 87 7.03 -22.12 11.70
CA PRO A 87 6.34 -23.18 10.96
C PRO A 87 4.92 -22.78 10.55
N PHE A 88 4.28 -23.56 9.67
CA PHE A 88 2.86 -23.39 9.31
C PHE A 88 1.94 -23.88 10.44
N ALA A 89 2.00 -23.22 11.59
CA ALA A 89 1.25 -23.58 12.80
C ALA A 89 0.80 -22.37 13.63
N ALA A 90 1.21 -21.16 13.24
CA ALA A 90 0.84 -19.94 13.96
C ALA A 90 -0.54 -19.44 13.51
N ASN A 91 -1.27 -18.80 14.42
CA ASN A 91 -2.41 -17.97 14.05
C ASN A 91 -1.88 -16.63 13.51
N ALA A 92 -2.31 -16.24 12.31
CA ALA A 92 -2.00 -14.95 11.70
C ALA A 92 -3.18 -14.48 10.84
N GLY A 93 -3.17 -13.20 10.49
CA GLY A 93 -4.19 -12.62 9.63
C GLY A 93 -3.86 -11.19 9.21
N ILE A 94 -4.57 -10.72 8.19
CA ILE A 94 -4.50 -9.35 7.70
C ILE A 94 -5.87 -8.73 7.97
N GLN A 95 -5.86 -7.59 8.66
CA GLN A 95 -7.06 -6.82 8.95
C GLN A 95 -6.96 -5.48 8.22
N PHE A 96 -8.09 -4.96 7.78
CA PHE A 96 -8.18 -3.65 7.16
C PHE A 96 -9.31 -2.87 7.83
N ARG A 97 -9.10 -1.55 7.95
CA ARG A 97 -10.04 -0.63 8.60
C ARG A 97 -10.37 -0.98 10.05
N SER A 98 -9.55 -1.81 10.70
CA SER A 98 -9.66 -2.05 12.13
C SER A 98 -9.02 -0.92 12.94
N GLN A 99 -9.57 -0.67 14.11
CA GLN A 99 -9.04 0.29 15.07
C GLN A 99 -8.35 -0.44 16.23
N PRO A 100 -7.11 -0.03 16.60
CA PRO A 100 -6.43 -0.61 17.75
C PRO A 100 -7.14 -0.24 19.06
N ARG A 101 -7.24 -1.19 20.00
CA ARG A 101 -7.68 -0.98 21.38
C ARG A 101 -6.54 -1.23 22.37
N ALA A 102 -6.74 -0.74 23.58
CA ALA A 102 -5.97 -1.18 24.73
C ALA A 102 -6.01 -2.72 24.87
N GLY A 103 -4.88 -3.30 25.28
CA GLY A 103 -4.75 -4.75 25.51
C GLY A 103 -4.53 -5.59 24.26
N GLY A 104 -4.18 -4.98 23.12
CA GLY A 104 -3.80 -5.69 21.89
C GLY A 104 -4.98 -6.20 21.06
N SER A 105 -6.21 -5.80 21.38
CA SER A 105 -7.38 -6.10 20.56
C SER A 105 -7.56 -5.10 19.41
N ALA A 106 -8.27 -5.49 18.36
CA ALA A 106 -8.66 -4.63 17.25
C ALA A 106 -10.08 -5.00 16.78
N PHE A 107 -10.82 -4.03 16.25
CA PHE A 107 -12.15 -4.19 15.63
C PHE A 107 -12.15 -3.44 14.32
#